data_AF-A0A318SAM4-F1
#
_entry.id   AF-A0A318SAM4-F1
#
_cell.length_a   1.000
_cell.length_b   1.000
_cell.length_c   1.000
_cell.angle_alpha   90.00
_cell.angle_beta   90.00
_cell.angle_gamma   90.00
#
_symmetry.space_group_name_H-M   'P 1'
#
loop_
_entity.id
_entity.type
_entity.pdbx_description
1 polymer ?
#
loop_
_entity_poly.entity_id
_entity_poly.type
_entity_poly.pdbx_seq_one_letter_code
_entity_poly.pdbx_strand_id
1 'polypeptide(L)'
;MPPLLGKRRSGFDYSLDYRHLDLRERPDLYRVGVGEQGVLLVQPYKRELLPHWKFATPEVARESAEKIHAMFLAYLDAGDFVGADMARKFLQMGYTRSRRYANHKGGKKYDGSVPDDLKGRSGAHGRAELPKSPEDPVKAASARIFKAKWDEARSNETYRRLMAEHKAKYEKES
;
A
#
# COMPACT_ATOMS: atom_id res chain seq x y z
N MET A 1 23.02 -2.68 28.26
CA MET A 1 23.73 -2.59 26.96
C MET A 1 22.69 -2.53 25.86
N PRO A 2 22.42 -1.36 25.24
CA PRO A 2 21.56 -1.34 24.07
C PRO A 2 22.31 -2.00 22.90
N PRO A 3 21.64 -2.82 22.08
CA PRO A 3 22.31 -3.51 20.98
C PRO A 3 22.76 -2.51 19.92
N LEU A 4 23.93 -2.80 19.36
CA LEU A 4 24.59 -2.07 18.28
C LEU A 4 23.60 -1.83 17.13
N LEU A 5 23.42 -0.57 16.75
CA LEU A 5 22.69 -0.16 15.54
C LEU A 5 23.38 -0.76 14.31
N GLY A 6 22.95 -1.96 13.92
CA GLY A 6 23.31 -2.53 12.63
C GLY A 6 22.89 -1.58 11.51
N LYS A 7 23.74 -1.45 10.48
CA LYS A 7 23.47 -0.67 9.25
C LYS A 7 21.99 -0.81 8.85
N ARG A 8 21.21 0.28 8.98
CA ARG A 8 19.78 0.28 8.67
C ARG A 8 19.60 0.05 7.17
N ARG A 9 19.08 -1.12 6.79
CA ARG A 9 18.90 -1.53 5.39
C ARG A 9 17.94 -0.57 4.68
N SER A 10 18.24 -0.25 3.42
CA SER A 10 17.35 0.51 2.53
C SER A 10 16.14 -0.35 2.13
N GLY A 11 15.09 -0.35 2.94
CA GLY A 11 13.86 -1.09 2.67
C GLY A 11 12.87 -1.03 3.80
N PHE A 12 11.63 -1.45 3.53
CA PHE A 12 10.60 -1.58 4.56
C PHE A 12 11.05 -2.61 5.62
N ASP A 13 11.08 -2.21 6.88
CA ASP A 13 11.59 -3.03 7.97
C ASP A 13 10.50 -3.96 8.51
N TYR A 14 10.54 -5.24 8.13
CA TYR A 14 9.59 -6.24 8.62
C TYR A 14 9.87 -6.77 10.04
N SER A 15 10.94 -6.31 10.71
CA SER A 15 11.29 -6.76 12.06
C SER A 15 10.54 -6.03 13.18
N LEU A 16 9.91 -4.89 12.88
CA LEU A 16 9.12 -4.10 13.84
C LEU A 16 7.79 -4.78 14.18
N ASP A 17 7.33 -4.63 15.44
CA ASP A 17 6.02 -5.11 15.87
C ASP A 17 4.88 -4.15 15.49
N TYR A 18 4.54 -4.13 14.21
CA TYR A 18 3.46 -3.31 13.65
C TYR A 18 2.07 -3.52 14.28
N ARG A 19 1.88 -4.56 15.11
CA ARG A 19 0.61 -4.79 15.80
C ARG A 19 0.38 -3.81 16.95
N HIS A 20 1.45 -3.42 17.63
CA HIS A 20 1.41 -2.52 18.78
C HIS A 20 2.10 -1.18 18.52
N LEU A 21 2.79 -1.04 17.39
CA LEU A 21 3.46 0.19 16.99
C LEU A 21 2.50 1.18 16.32
N ASP A 22 2.40 2.38 16.88
CA ASP A 22 1.74 3.52 16.26
C ASP A 22 2.74 4.34 15.44
N LEU A 23 2.61 4.32 14.11
CA LEU A 23 3.48 5.07 13.19
C LEU A 23 3.00 6.49 12.88
N ARG A 24 1.87 6.92 13.46
CA ARG A 24 1.52 8.33 13.56
C ARG A 24 2.33 9.00 14.67
N GLU A 25 2.47 8.33 15.81
CA GLU A 25 3.28 8.83 16.94
C GLU A 25 4.79 8.64 16.71
N ARG A 26 5.18 7.58 15.99
CA ARG A 26 6.59 7.24 15.69
C ARG A 26 6.90 7.22 14.19
N PRO A 27 6.72 8.34 13.47
CA PRO A 27 6.98 8.39 12.02
C PRO A 27 8.46 8.14 11.69
N ASP A 28 9.38 8.37 12.63
CA ASP A 28 10.82 8.10 12.49
C ASP A 28 11.15 6.64 12.18
N LEU A 29 10.29 5.72 12.63
CA LEU A 29 10.42 4.28 12.40
C LEU A 29 9.82 3.85 11.05
N TYR A 30 9.03 4.71 10.39
CA TYR A 30 8.48 4.41 9.08
C TYR A 30 9.54 4.55 7.98
N ARG A 31 9.61 3.54 7.11
CA ARG A 31 10.42 3.52 5.90
C ARG A 31 9.54 3.40 4.67
N VAL A 32 9.76 4.26 3.67
CA VAL A 32 8.99 4.27 2.43
C VAL A 32 9.31 3.01 1.61
N GLY A 33 8.48 1.99 1.77
CA GLY A 33 8.60 0.73 1.02
C GLY A 33 8.23 0.85 -0.45
N VAL A 34 8.73 -0.08 -1.27
CA VAL A 34 8.44 -0.12 -2.72
C VAL A 34 7.01 -0.62 -2.95
N GLY A 35 6.28 0.06 -3.84
CA GLY A 35 4.89 -0.28 -4.17
C GLY A 35 3.99 -0.34 -2.93
N GLU A 36 3.41 -1.51 -2.68
CA GLU A 36 2.43 -1.79 -1.61
C GLU A 36 3.06 -2.34 -0.31
N GLN A 37 4.39 -2.39 -0.20
CA GLN A 37 5.04 -2.86 1.03
C GLN A 37 4.54 -2.07 2.25
N GLY A 38 4.17 -2.80 3.30
CA GLY A 38 3.68 -2.25 4.58
C GLY A 38 2.20 -1.89 4.63
N VAL A 39 1.48 -1.83 3.51
CA VAL A 39 0.11 -1.26 3.45
C VAL A 39 -0.91 -1.93 4.37
N LEU A 40 -0.75 -3.23 4.65
CA LEU A 40 -1.62 -3.99 5.55
C LEU A 40 -1.01 -4.23 6.95
N LEU A 41 0.07 -3.53 7.28
CA LEU A 41 0.80 -3.66 8.54
C LEU A 41 0.79 -2.36 9.34
N VAL A 42 1.10 -1.23 8.71
CA VAL A 42 1.29 0.08 9.35
C VAL A 42 0.01 0.55 10.06
N GLN A 43 0.08 0.69 11.37
CA GLN A 43 -0.99 1.23 12.22
C GLN A 43 -0.72 2.70 12.56
N PRO A 44 -1.77 3.49 12.84
CA PRO A 44 -3.20 3.14 12.86
C PRO A 44 -3.86 3.10 11.48
N TYR A 45 -3.15 3.55 10.44
CA TYR A 45 -3.71 3.80 9.11
C TYR A 45 -4.36 2.58 8.46
N LYS A 46 -3.83 1.37 8.69
CA LYS A 46 -4.50 0.14 8.23
C LYS A 46 -5.93 0.06 8.77
N ARG A 47 -6.15 0.27 10.07
CA ARG A 47 -7.49 0.20 10.69
C ARG A 47 -8.43 1.27 10.15
N GLU A 48 -7.90 2.45 9.84
CA GLU A 48 -8.67 3.58 9.32
C GLU A 48 -9.04 3.39 7.84
N LEU A 49 -8.10 2.92 7.01
CA LEU A 49 -8.26 2.83 5.55
C LEU A 49 -8.93 1.53 5.08
N LEU A 50 -8.63 0.40 5.73
CA LEU A 50 -9.09 -0.92 5.28
C LEU A 50 -10.62 -1.06 5.19
N PRO A 51 -11.44 -0.52 6.12
CA PRO A 51 -12.91 -0.60 6.04
C PRO A 51 -13.50 0.06 4.79
N HIS A 52 -12.79 1.05 4.24
CA HIS A 52 -13.22 1.80 3.05
C HIS A 52 -12.73 1.17 1.75
N TRP A 53 -11.87 0.16 1.80
CA TRP A 53 -11.22 -0.42 0.63
C TRP A 53 -12.05 -1.56 0.01
N LYS A 54 -12.74 -1.29 -1.10
CA LYS A 54 -13.68 -2.22 -1.76
C LYS A 54 -13.62 -2.05 -3.29
N PHE A 55 -13.83 -3.13 -4.03
CA PHE A 55 -13.73 -3.13 -5.51
C PHE A 55 -14.63 -4.22 -6.16
N ALA A 56 -15.77 -4.50 -5.54
CA ALA A 56 -16.68 -5.54 -6.03
C ALA A 56 -17.26 -5.18 -7.41
N THR A 57 -17.71 -3.94 -7.57
CA THR A 57 -18.23 -3.36 -8.82
C THR A 57 -17.59 -1.99 -9.06
N PRO A 58 -17.71 -1.39 -10.26
CA PRO A 58 -17.21 -0.05 -10.55
C PRO A 58 -17.79 1.03 -9.63
N GLU A 59 -19.06 0.92 -9.24
CA GLU A 59 -19.74 1.86 -8.34
C GLU A 59 -19.09 1.81 -6.96
N VAL A 60 -18.95 0.62 -6.40
CA VAL A 60 -18.28 0.40 -5.11
C VAL A 60 -16.81 0.82 -5.16
N ALA A 61 -16.12 0.57 -6.28
CA ALA A 61 -14.75 0.99 -6.48
C ALA A 61 -14.61 2.52 -6.54
N ARG A 62 -15.58 3.23 -7.11
CA ARG A 62 -15.62 4.69 -7.16
C ARG A 62 -15.74 5.27 -5.76
N GLU A 63 -16.76 4.84 -5.00
CA GLU A 63 -16.95 5.27 -3.62
C GLU A 63 -15.70 4.98 -2.76
N SER A 64 -15.13 3.79 -2.93
CA SER A 64 -13.91 3.39 -2.22
C SER A 64 -12.70 4.27 -2.55
N ALA A 65 -12.43 4.46 -3.84
CA ALA A 65 -11.29 5.25 -4.30
C ALA A 65 -11.43 6.72 -3.91
N GLU A 66 -12.63 7.29 -4.04
CA GLU A 66 -12.93 8.67 -3.63
C GLU A 66 -12.77 8.85 -2.12
N LYS A 67 -13.31 7.93 -1.31
CA LYS A 67 -13.17 8.00 0.16
C LYS A 67 -11.71 7.93 0.59
N ILE A 68 -10.94 7.00 0.03
CA ILE A 68 -9.51 6.86 0.34
C ILE A 68 -8.72 8.08 -0.14
N HIS A 69 -9.06 8.64 -1.31
CA HIS A 69 -8.44 9.87 -1.80
C HIS A 69 -8.76 11.09 -0.91
N ALA A 70 -9.99 11.20 -0.40
CA ALA A 70 -10.33 12.24 0.57
C ALA A 70 -9.53 12.09 1.87
N MET A 71 -9.35 10.85 2.36
CA MET A 71 -8.47 10.60 3.52
C MET A 71 -7.01 10.94 3.23
N PHE A 72 -6.51 10.64 2.03
CA PHE A 72 -5.18 11.04 1.58
C PHE A 72 -4.99 12.56 1.68
N LEU A 73 -5.94 13.36 1.16
CA LEU A 73 -5.89 14.81 1.26
C LEU A 73 -5.93 15.29 2.71
N ALA A 74 -6.81 14.70 3.54
CA ALA A 74 -6.89 15.04 4.96
C ALA A 74 -5.57 14.77 5.72
N TYR A 75 -4.87 13.68 5.41
CA TYR A 75 -3.54 13.43 5.99
C TYR A 75 -2.51 14.45 5.52
N LEU A 76 -2.54 14.85 4.25
CA LEU A 76 -1.65 15.92 3.75
C LEU A 76 -1.89 17.24 4.47
N ASP A 77 -3.16 17.63 4.65
CA ASP A 77 -3.55 18.85 5.35
C ASP A 77 -3.11 18.85 6.83
N ALA A 78 -3.10 17.67 7.44
CA ALA A 78 -2.58 17.47 8.81
C ALA A 78 -1.04 17.38 8.89
N GLY A 79 -0.32 17.41 7.76
CA GLY A 79 1.13 17.18 7.72
C GLY A 79 1.53 15.73 8.03
N ASP A 80 0.58 14.80 8.00
CA ASP A 80 0.77 13.37 8.28
C ASP A 80 1.22 12.64 7.00
N PHE A 81 2.52 12.64 6.76
CA PHE A 81 3.10 11.95 5.60
C PHE A 81 2.83 10.44 5.61
N VAL A 82 2.93 9.78 6.78
CA VAL A 82 2.80 8.31 6.84
C VAL A 82 1.37 7.91 6.50
N GLY A 83 0.38 8.63 7.02
CA GLY A 83 -1.03 8.44 6.65
C GLY A 83 -1.28 8.68 5.17
N ALA A 84 -0.71 9.76 4.61
CA ALA A 84 -0.83 10.05 3.19
C ALA A 84 -0.21 8.94 2.31
N ASP A 85 1.00 8.46 2.61
CA ASP A 85 1.60 7.36 1.84
C ASP A 85 0.79 6.06 2.00
N MET A 86 0.24 5.76 3.19
CA MET A 86 -0.65 4.61 3.36
C MET A 86 -1.89 4.73 2.48
N ALA A 87 -2.60 5.86 2.51
CA ALA A 87 -3.77 6.07 1.67
C ALA A 87 -3.45 5.91 0.17
N ARG A 88 -2.32 6.48 -0.28
CA ARG A 88 -1.83 6.30 -1.65
C ARG A 88 -1.43 4.84 -1.98
N LYS A 89 -0.90 4.07 -1.02
CA LYS A 89 -0.67 2.61 -1.18
C LYS A 89 -1.98 1.83 -1.27
N PHE A 90 -3.01 2.21 -0.52
CA PHE A 90 -4.33 1.58 -0.62
C PHE A 90 -4.98 1.83 -1.99
N LEU A 91 -4.82 3.02 -2.57
CA LEU A 91 -5.24 3.30 -3.95
C LEU A 91 -4.50 2.41 -4.97
N GLN A 92 -3.18 2.29 -4.82
CA GLN A 92 -2.36 1.37 -5.64
C GLN A 92 -2.83 -0.08 -5.51
N MET A 93 -3.04 -0.55 -4.28
CA MET A 93 -3.54 -1.90 -4.00
C MET A 93 -4.93 -2.11 -4.62
N GLY A 94 -5.80 -1.09 -4.61
CA GLY A 94 -7.10 -1.11 -5.30
C GLY A 94 -6.95 -1.38 -6.79
N TYR A 95 -6.02 -0.69 -7.45
CA TYR A 95 -5.71 -0.89 -8.86
C TYR A 95 -5.15 -2.29 -9.13
N THR A 96 -4.10 -2.70 -8.42
CA THR A 96 -3.39 -3.96 -8.69
C THR A 96 -4.27 -5.18 -8.39
N ARG A 97 -5.04 -5.17 -7.30
CA ARG A 97 -5.94 -6.28 -6.96
C ARG A 97 -7.11 -6.34 -7.92
N SER A 98 -7.73 -5.21 -8.28
CA SER A 98 -8.79 -5.21 -9.30
C SER A 98 -8.28 -5.73 -10.64
N ARG A 99 -7.09 -5.29 -11.08
CA ARG A 99 -6.48 -5.77 -12.33
C ARG A 99 -6.12 -7.26 -12.28
N ARG A 100 -5.71 -7.76 -11.12
CA ARG A 100 -5.48 -9.20 -10.91
C ARG A 100 -6.77 -10.01 -11.07
N TYR A 101 -7.88 -9.53 -10.51
CA TYR A 101 -9.18 -10.20 -10.66
C TYR A 101 -9.73 -10.09 -12.09
N ALA A 102 -9.41 -9.01 -12.80
CA ALA A 102 -9.72 -8.89 -14.22
C ALA A 102 -9.00 -9.96 -15.05
N ASN A 103 -7.73 -10.22 -14.75
CA ASN A 103 -6.89 -11.16 -15.53
C ASN A 103 -6.96 -12.61 -15.05
N HIS A 104 -7.38 -12.87 -13.81
CA HIS A 104 -7.43 -14.22 -13.25
C HIS A 104 -8.73 -14.39 -12.47
N LYS A 105 -9.62 -15.26 -12.95
CA LYS A 105 -10.89 -15.56 -12.29
C LYS A 105 -10.64 -15.99 -10.84
N GLY A 106 -11.36 -15.38 -9.89
CA GLY A 106 -11.17 -15.61 -8.45
C GLY A 106 -9.89 -15.01 -7.85
N GLY A 107 -9.07 -14.30 -8.64
CA GLY A 107 -7.87 -13.62 -8.18
C GLY A 107 -6.66 -14.52 -7.88
N LYS A 108 -6.74 -15.83 -8.20
CA LYS A 108 -5.63 -16.79 -8.06
C LYS A 108 -4.65 -16.59 -9.22
N LYS A 109 -3.59 -15.81 -8.96
CA LYS A 109 -2.53 -15.51 -9.94
C LYS A 109 -1.42 -16.57 -9.98
N TYR A 110 -1.07 -17.13 -8.83
CA TYR A 110 0.05 -18.07 -8.70
C TYR A 110 -0.47 -19.46 -8.34
N ASP A 111 0.25 -20.48 -8.79
CA ASP A 111 -0.04 -21.85 -8.37
C ASP A 111 0.50 -22.14 -6.97
N GLY A 112 -0.27 -22.86 -6.16
CA GLY A 112 0.06 -23.11 -4.75
C GLY A 112 -0.15 -21.95 -3.77
N SER A 113 -0.11 -22.28 -2.48
CA SER A 113 -0.23 -21.33 -1.36
C SER A 113 1.05 -20.51 -1.18
N VAL A 114 0.93 -19.32 -0.59
CA VAL A 114 2.11 -18.54 -0.16
C VAL A 114 2.81 -19.34 0.96
N PRO A 115 4.16 -19.50 0.92
CA PRO A 115 4.91 -20.08 2.03
C PRO A 115 4.63 -19.39 3.37
N ASP A 116 4.58 -20.16 4.46
CA ASP A 116 4.13 -19.67 5.76
C ASP A 116 4.97 -18.50 6.30
N ASP A 117 6.28 -18.55 6.10
CA ASP A 117 7.27 -17.52 6.46
C ASP A 117 7.14 -16.23 5.64
N LEU A 118 6.44 -16.28 4.51
CA LEU A 118 6.23 -15.17 3.59
C LEU A 118 4.77 -14.67 3.56
N LYS A 119 3.89 -15.24 4.39
CA LYS A 119 2.50 -14.75 4.55
C LYS A 119 2.51 -13.27 4.92
N GLY A 120 1.65 -12.50 4.25
CA GLY A 120 1.57 -11.05 4.42
C GLY A 120 2.57 -10.24 3.57
N ARG A 121 3.50 -10.90 2.86
CA ARG A 121 4.40 -10.25 1.89
C ARG A 121 3.86 -10.41 0.47
N SER A 122 3.82 -9.33 -0.29
CA SER A 122 3.44 -9.35 -1.71
C SER A 122 4.54 -10.01 -2.56
N GLY A 123 4.18 -10.86 -3.52
CA GLY A 123 5.14 -11.45 -4.46
C GLY A 123 4.77 -12.86 -4.97
N ALA A 124 5.55 -13.34 -5.94
CA ALA A 124 5.44 -14.70 -6.48
C ALA A 124 5.96 -15.75 -5.50
N HIS A 125 7.04 -15.45 -4.77
CA HIS A 125 7.66 -16.36 -3.77
C HIS A 125 8.00 -17.73 -4.36
N GLY A 126 8.60 -17.74 -5.56
CA GLY A 126 8.97 -18.97 -6.27
C GLY A 126 7.82 -19.71 -6.96
N ARG A 127 6.59 -19.21 -6.86
CA ARG A 127 5.41 -19.85 -7.48
C ARG A 127 5.24 -19.45 -8.94
N ALA A 128 4.86 -20.43 -9.76
CA ALA A 128 4.55 -20.21 -11.17
C ALA A 128 3.29 -19.36 -11.33
N GLU A 129 3.30 -18.44 -12.31
CA GLU A 129 2.13 -17.65 -12.69
C GLU A 129 1.18 -18.50 -13.54
N LEU A 130 -0.11 -18.49 -13.19
CA LEU A 130 -1.15 -19.17 -13.94
C LEU A 130 -1.49 -18.39 -15.21
N PRO A 131 -1.97 -19.08 -16.27
CA PRO A 131 -2.49 -18.41 -17.45
C PRO A 131 -3.57 -17.38 -17.10
N LYS A 132 -3.64 -16.31 -17.90
CA LYS A 132 -4.72 -15.33 -17.76
C LYS A 132 -6.04 -15.94 -18.24
N SER A 133 -7.10 -15.63 -17.52
CA SER A 133 -8.48 -15.84 -17.98
C SER A 133 -8.86 -14.76 -19.00
N PRO A 134 -9.95 -14.95 -19.78
CA PRO A 134 -10.60 -13.83 -20.46
C PRO A 134 -10.85 -12.68 -19.48
N GLU A 135 -10.61 -11.45 -19.93
CA GLU A 135 -10.67 -10.28 -19.06
C GLU A 135 -12.10 -10.07 -18.53
N ASP A 136 -12.25 -9.93 -17.21
CA ASP A 136 -13.50 -9.47 -16.60
C ASP A 136 -13.62 -7.94 -16.75
N PRO A 137 -14.59 -7.42 -17.54
CA PRO A 137 -14.73 -6.00 -17.81
C PRO A 137 -15.16 -5.20 -16.56
N VAL A 138 -15.88 -5.81 -15.62
CA VAL A 138 -16.32 -5.18 -14.36
C VAL A 138 -15.11 -4.90 -13.47
N LYS A 139 -14.20 -5.88 -13.37
CA LYS A 139 -12.94 -5.72 -12.63
C LYS A 139 -11.94 -4.81 -13.33
N ALA A 140 -11.90 -4.85 -14.66
CA ALA A 140 -11.09 -3.93 -15.44
C ALA A 140 -11.55 -2.47 -15.27
N ALA A 141 -12.85 -2.20 -15.25
CA ALA A 141 -13.42 -0.89 -14.95
C ALA A 141 -13.08 -0.43 -13.52
N SER A 142 -13.24 -1.31 -12.53
CA SER A 142 -12.84 -1.04 -11.13
C SER A 142 -11.36 -0.68 -11.01
N ALA A 143 -10.48 -1.38 -11.74
CA ALA A 143 -9.06 -1.09 -11.77
C ALA A 143 -8.77 0.31 -12.33
N ARG A 144 -9.44 0.72 -13.43
CA ARG A 144 -9.26 2.05 -14.02
C ARG A 144 -9.60 3.18 -13.05
N ILE A 145 -10.66 3.00 -12.26
CA ILE A 145 -11.09 3.98 -11.24
C ILE A 145 -10.01 4.19 -10.18
N PHE A 146 -9.49 3.10 -9.58
CA PHE A 146 -8.40 3.20 -8.63
C PHE A 146 -7.11 3.75 -9.25
N LYS A 147 -6.84 3.41 -10.52
CA LYS A 147 -5.65 3.90 -11.23
C LYS A 147 -5.67 5.42 -11.34
N ALA A 148 -6.80 6.00 -11.74
CA ALA A 148 -6.94 7.45 -11.83
C ALA A 148 -6.63 8.15 -10.49
N LYS A 149 -7.24 7.69 -9.39
CA LYS A 149 -6.97 8.26 -8.05
C LYS A 149 -5.57 7.98 -7.54
N TRP A 150 -5.00 6.82 -7.85
CA TRP A 150 -3.60 6.54 -7.51
C TRP A 150 -2.64 7.47 -8.25
N ASP A 151 -2.88 7.72 -9.54
CA ASP A 151 -2.06 8.62 -10.34
C ASP A 151 -2.16 10.06 -9.80
N GLU A 152 -3.38 10.55 -9.52
CA GLU A 152 -3.61 11.85 -8.85
C GLU A 152 -2.79 11.99 -7.56
N ALA A 153 -2.94 11.02 -6.63
CA ALA A 153 -2.23 11.03 -5.35
C ALA A 153 -0.70 10.93 -5.52
N ARG A 154 -0.22 10.17 -6.51
CA ARG A 154 1.21 10.03 -6.80
C ARG A 154 1.81 11.30 -7.41
N SER A 155 1.05 12.03 -8.23
CA SER A 155 1.49 13.28 -8.85
C SER A 155 1.37 14.50 -7.95
N ASN A 156 0.62 14.41 -6.83
CA ASN A 156 0.42 15.51 -5.90
C ASN A 156 1.75 16.08 -5.38
N GLU A 157 1.94 17.38 -5.55
CA GLU A 157 3.21 18.07 -5.26
C GLU A 157 3.51 18.11 -3.76
N THR A 158 2.51 18.37 -2.92
CA THR A 158 2.64 18.35 -1.45
C THR A 158 3.09 16.98 -0.96
N TYR A 159 2.47 15.91 -1.46
CA TYR A 159 2.88 14.54 -1.14
C TYR A 159 4.33 14.25 -1.53
N ARG A 160 4.74 14.64 -2.74
CA ARG A 160 6.11 14.42 -3.22
C ARG A 160 7.13 15.18 -2.37
N ARG A 161 6.80 16.41 -1.96
CA ARG A 161 7.62 17.22 -1.06
C ARG A 161 7.75 16.57 0.32
N LEU A 162 6.63 16.21 0.96
CA LEU A 162 6.63 15.55 2.27
C LEU A 162 7.37 14.20 2.24
N MET A 163 7.26 13.43 1.16
CA MET A 163 8.06 12.21 0.99
C MET A 163 9.56 12.51 0.98
N ALA A 164 9.98 13.52 0.24
CA ALA A 164 11.40 13.90 0.15
C ALA A 164 11.92 14.37 1.52
N GLU A 165 11.14 15.17 2.24
CA GLU A 165 11.44 15.63 3.60
C GLU A 165 11.55 14.46 4.59
N HIS A 166 10.57 13.53 4.59
CA HIS A 166 10.60 12.34 5.45
C HIS A 166 11.85 11.49 5.19
N LYS A 167 12.16 11.23 3.91
CA LYS A 167 13.35 10.47 3.53
C LYS A 167 14.63 11.16 3.96
N ALA A 168 14.73 12.48 3.75
CA ALA A 168 15.90 13.24 4.16
C ALA A 168 16.08 13.23 5.69
N LYS A 169 14.98 13.34 6.44
CA LYS A 169 14.99 13.42 7.90
C LYS A 169 15.27 12.08 8.59
N TYR A 170 14.72 10.99 8.05
CA TYR A 170 14.73 9.70 8.75
C TYR A 170 15.49 8.60 8.03
N GLU A 171 15.60 8.63 6.69
CA GLU A 171 16.18 7.54 5.89
C GLU A 171 17.60 7.81 5.42
N LYS A 172 18.05 9.07 5.46
CA LYS A 172 19.45 9.41 5.18
C LYS A 172 20.28 9.30 6.45
N GLU A 173 20.92 8.15 6.64
CA GLU A 173 22.17 8.02 7.39
C GLU A 173 22.85 6.68 7.06
N SER A 174 23.85 6.77 6.17
CA SER A 174 25.10 6.01 6.20
C SER A 174 26.17 6.86 5.55
#